data_AF-A0A143B3Z3-F1
#
_entry.id   AF-A0A143B3Z3-F1
#
_cell.length_a   1.000
_cell.length_b   1.000
_cell.length_c   1.000
_cell.angle_alpha   90.00
_cell.angle_beta   90.00
_cell.angle_gamma   90.00
#
_symmetry.space_group_name_H-M   'P 1'
#
loop_
_entity.id
_entity.type
_entity.pdbx_description
1 polymer ?
#
loop_
_entity_poly.entity_id
_entity_poly.type
_entity_poly.pdbx_seq_one_letter_code
_entity_poly.pdbx_strand_id
1 'polypeptide(L)'
;MGYRNLAAAAADLERTGQLLRVTAEVDPDQEVAAIQRRVYAGGGPALLFTNLKGCRFPALANLFGTLERTRFLFRDALPGVEALVRLKLDPAELLRHPLRFAGAPAAALRLLPKRVGTGPILAQTTTVGELPQIKSWPDDGGAFITLPQVYSEHPGQPGWRHSNLGMYRVQLSGGAYRPGAEVGLHYQIHRGLGVHHAAARERGESLPVSVFLGGPPSLTVAAVMPLPEGMPELAFAGLLGGRRIKLVQGCNGLPMPAEADFVICGRIDPQRTLPEGPFGDHLGYYSLVHDFPVLQVEQVFHRPGAIWPFTSVGRPPQEDTSFGAFIHELTGDLIPSVLPGIHAVHAVDAAGVHPLLLAIGSERYVPYAAERRPQELLTLGNALLGQGQLSLAKYLLLTAREDSPQLDIHDIPAFFRHLLERVDWRRDLHFQTCTTIDTLDYSGSGLNQGSKVVIVAAGPPRRKLPVELPAGLRLPAGFSAPRVALPGVLLVQGPAAWEKEAGTIQGFCDHFTANDGINDFPLVVVVDDSDFTARSLDNLLWVTFTRSDPAQDIYGIGAAIKNKHWGCQGALVVDARRKPHHAPPLLEDPAVAARVEALAAPGGPLHGCY
;
A
#
# COMPACT_ATOMS: atom_id res chain seq x y z
N MET A 1 5.98 24.43 16.17
CA MET A 1 6.64 23.53 17.13
C MET A 1 6.54 22.05 16.80
N GLY A 2 7.08 21.51 15.69
CA GLY A 2 6.90 20.07 15.37
C GLY A 2 7.32 19.11 16.50
N TYR A 3 6.68 17.93 16.56
CA TYR A 3 6.79 17.03 17.70
C TYR A 3 8.18 16.41 17.85
N ARG A 4 8.57 16.18 19.12
CA ARG A 4 9.86 15.59 19.44
C ARG A 4 9.86 14.07 19.49
N ASN A 5 8.74 13.50 19.88
CA ASN A 5 8.51 12.08 20.11
C ASN A 5 6.99 11.81 20.14
N LEU A 6 6.59 10.55 20.23
CA LEU A 6 5.17 10.17 20.27
C LEU A 6 4.46 10.69 21.51
N ALA A 7 5.12 10.72 22.68
CA ALA A 7 4.52 11.25 23.90
C ALA A 7 4.07 12.71 23.74
N ALA A 8 4.88 13.55 23.07
CA ALA A 8 4.52 14.94 22.78
C ALA A 8 3.36 15.05 21.77
N ALA A 9 3.30 14.16 20.78
CA ALA A 9 2.20 14.13 19.81
C ALA A 9 0.89 13.66 20.48
N ALA A 10 0.94 12.57 21.25
CA ALA A 10 -0.19 12.00 21.96
C ALA A 10 -0.80 13.01 22.95
N ALA A 11 0.03 13.72 23.73
CA ALA A 11 -0.46 14.74 24.67
C ALA A 11 -1.18 15.90 23.95
N ASP A 12 -0.72 16.29 22.76
CA ASP A 12 -1.35 17.37 22.00
C ASP A 12 -2.66 16.93 21.33
N LEU A 13 -2.71 15.70 20.83
CA LEU A 13 -3.94 15.10 20.31
C LEU A 13 -4.97 14.91 21.41
N GLU A 14 -4.57 14.46 22.60
CA GLU A 14 -5.46 14.31 23.77
C GLU A 14 -6.03 15.67 24.18
N ARG A 15 -5.18 16.69 24.29
CA ARG A 15 -5.59 18.07 24.59
C ARG A 15 -6.58 18.66 23.57
N THR A 16 -6.52 18.21 22.33
CA THR A 16 -7.38 18.68 21.23
C THR A 16 -8.54 17.75 20.92
N GLY A 17 -8.77 16.71 21.73
CA GLY A 17 -9.89 15.77 21.54
C GLY A 17 -9.74 14.82 20.34
N GLN A 18 -8.54 14.71 19.78
CA GLN A 18 -8.23 13.83 18.64
C GLN A 18 -7.61 12.49 19.07
N LEU A 19 -7.46 12.25 20.38
CA LEU A 19 -6.97 11.01 20.94
C LEU A 19 -7.86 10.55 22.10
N LEU A 20 -8.17 9.27 22.11
CA LEU A 20 -8.81 8.57 23.22
C LEU A 20 -7.77 7.76 23.99
N ARG A 21 -7.78 7.91 25.31
CA ARG A 21 -6.99 7.08 26.23
C ARG A 21 -7.83 5.89 26.69
N VAL A 22 -7.38 4.69 26.37
CA VAL A 22 -8.03 3.43 26.75
C VAL A 22 -7.31 2.82 27.95
N THR A 23 -7.95 2.91 29.11
CA THR A 23 -7.39 2.40 30.39
C THR A 23 -7.83 0.98 30.74
N ALA A 24 -8.86 0.47 30.08
CA ALA A 24 -9.26 -0.93 30.19
C ALA A 24 -8.11 -1.84 29.75
N GLU A 25 -7.98 -3.02 30.37
CA GLU A 25 -7.06 -4.04 29.89
C GLU A 25 -7.51 -4.54 28.52
N VAL A 26 -6.60 -4.59 27.56
CA VAL A 26 -6.86 -5.10 26.19
C VAL A 26 -5.79 -6.11 25.82
N ASP A 27 -6.19 -7.21 25.19
CA ASP A 27 -5.27 -8.26 24.77
C ASP A 27 -4.47 -7.85 23.51
N PRO A 28 -3.12 -7.90 23.52
CA PRO A 28 -2.33 -7.67 22.31
C PRO A 28 -2.55 -8.75 21.23
N ASP A 29 -3.09 -9.91 21.58
CA ASP A 29 -3.53 -10.92 20.63
C ASP A 29 -4.92 -10.55 20.05
N GLN A 30 -4.89 -10.00 18.84
CA GLN A 30 -6.02 -9.61 17.98
C GLN A 30 -6.89 -8.45 18.49
N GLU A 31 -7.18 -8.32 19.79
CA GLU A 31 -8.15 -7.34 20.30
C GLU A 31 -7.73 -5.89 20.00
N VAL A 32 -6.49 -5.50 20.32
CA VAL A 32 -5.99 -4.13 20.04
C VAL A 32 -6.06 -3.76 18.56
N ALA A 33 -5.78 -4.74 17.68
CA ALA A 33 -5.82 -4.55 16.23
C ALA A 33 -7.26 -4.46 15.72
N ALA A 34 -8.15 -5.34 16.21
CA ALA A 34 -9.58 -5.32 15.90
C ALA A 34 -10.27 -4.02 16.33
N ILE A 35 -9.88 -3.46 17.47
CA ILE A 35 -10.32 -2.13 17.92
C ILE A 35 -9.82 -1.05 16.97
N GLN A 36 -8.53 -1.04 16.63
CA GLN A 36 -7.96 -0.04 15.74
C GLN A 36 -8.64 -0.06 14.35
N ARG A 37 -8.90 -1.24 13.78
CA ARG A 37 -9.60 -1.39 12.49
C ARG A 37 -11.01 -0.76 12.51
N ARG A 38 -11.77 -1.02 13.57
CA ARG A 38 -13.13 -0.44 13.74
C ARG A 38 -13.10 1.07 13.92
N VAL A 39 -12.18 1.57 14.76
CA VAL A 39 -12.00 3.02 14.96
C VAL A 39 -11.54 3.70 13.68
N TYR A 40 -10.67 3.08 12.89
CA TYR A 40 -10.29 3.60 11.57
C TYR A 40 -11.49 3.66 10.62
N ALA A 41 -12.24 2.55 10.50
CA ALA A 41 -13.43 2.47 9.65
C ALA A 41 -14.50 3.50 10.03
N GLY A 42 -14.64 3.81 11.33
CA GLY A 42 -15.54 4.86 11.84
C GLY A 42 -14.99 6.29 11.74
N GLY A 43 -13.77 6.51 11.22
CA GLY A 43 -13.13 7.83 11.17
C GLY A 43 -12.75 8.38 12.55
N GLY A 44 -12.55 7.51 13.52
CA GLY A 44 -12.36 7.84 14.93
C GLY A 44 -10.98 8.41 15.30
N PRO A 45 -10.77 8.68 16.61
CA PRO A 45 -9.55 9.32 17.12
C PRO A 45 -8.32 8.38 17.08
N ALA A 46 -7.15 8.94 17.36
CA ALA A 46 -5.99 8.13 17.74
C ALA A 46 -6.28 7.40 19.08
N LEU A 47 -5.65 6.25 19.30
CA LEU A 47 -5.91 5.41 20.47
C LEU A 47 -4.62 5.19 21.27
N LEU A 48 -4.62 5.59 22.54
CA LEU A 48 -3.53 5.28 23.47
C LEU A 48 -4.00 4.21 24.45
N PHE A 49 -3.58 2.97 24.23
CA PHE A 49 -3.80 1.85 25.13
C PHE A 49 -2.77 1.92 26.27
N THR A 50 -3.22 2.17 27.49
CA THR A 50 -2.31 2.29 28.64
C THR A 50 -2.14 0.99 29.42
N ASN A 51 -2.98 -0.01 29.15
CA ASN A 51 -2.95 -1.30 29.84
C ASN A 51 -3.07 -2.45 28.83
N LEU A 52 -1.93 -2.89 28.29
CA LEU A 52 -1.85 -4.09 27.47
C LEU A 52 -1.60 -5.29 28.38
N LYS A 53 -2.42 -6.33 28.23
CA LYS A 53 -2.29 -7.55 29.02
C LYS A 53 -0.87 -8.13 28.90
N GLY A 54 -0.22 -8.31 30.04
CA GLY A 54 1.13 -8.87 30.12
C GLY A 54 2.26 -7.98 29.60
N CYS A 55 2.01 -6.70 29.29
CA CYS A 55 3.05 -5.77 28.82
C CYS A 55 3.05 -4.46 29.62
N ARG A 56 4.25 -3.98 29.98
CA ARG A 56 4.41 -2.73 30.74
C ARG A 56 4.37 -1.45 29.89
N PHE A 57 4.47 -1.59 28.57
CA PHE A 57 4.57 -0.45 27.66
C PHE A 57 3.18 -0.09 27.11
N PRO A 58 2.81 1.20 27.10
CA PRO A 58 1.60 1.63 26.41
C PRO A 58 1.80 1.54 24.89
N ALA A 59 0.69 1.40 24.16
CA ALA A 59 0.70 1.37 22.71
C ALA A 59 -0.20 2.45 22.11
N LEU A 60 0.26 3.04 21.01
CA LEU A 60 -0.43 4.09 20.27
C LEU A 60 -0.77 3.59 18.87
N ALA A 61 -2.04 3.65 18.52
CA ALA A 61 -2.57 3.23 17.23
C ALA A 61 -3.40 4.34 16.59
N ASN A 62 -3.70 4.17 15.31
CA ASN A 62 -4.55 5.07 14.55
C ASN A 62 -4.05 6.53 14.56
N LEU A 63 -2.73 6.73 14.71
CA LEU A 63 -2.12 8.06 14.80
C LEU A 63 -2.38 8.87 13.54
N PHE A 64 -2.29 8.21 12.38
CA PHE A 64 -2.49 8.75 11.04
C PHE A 64 -3.84 8.37 10.43
N GLY A 65 -4.77 7.85 11.25
CA GLY A 65 -6.04 7.29 10.79
C GLY A 65 -7.02 8.25 10.11
N THR A 66 -6.75 9.55 10.06
CA THR A 66 -7.45 10.47 9.16
C THR A 66 -6.48 11.43 8.50
N LEU A 67 -6.84 11.92 7.31
CA LEU A 67 -6.03 12.91 6.61
C LEU A 67 -6.01 14.25 7.36
N GLU A 68 -7.11 14.67 8.00
CA GLU A 68 -7.09 15.90 8.81
C GLU A 68 -6.17 15.78 10.01
N ARG A 69 -6.16 14.62 10.70
CA ARG A 69 -5.25 14.38 11.83
C ARG A 69 -3.80 14.33 11.37
N THR A 70 -3.53 13.72 10.22
CA THR A 70 -2.18 13.71 9.62
C THR A 70 -1.71 15.13 9.28
N ARG A 71 -2.56 15.96 8.66
CA ARG A 71 -2.27 17.38 8.43
C ARG A 71 -2.06 18.15 9.73
N PHE A 72 -2.89 17.88 10.75
CA PHE A 72 -2.74 18.46 12.07
C PHE A 72 -1.37 18.12 12.65
N LEU A 73 -0.92 16.87 12.56
CA LEU A 73 0.38 16.44 13.08
C LEU A 73 1.57 17.20 12.45
N PHE A 74 1.45 17.61 11.19
CA PHE A 74 2.51 18.28 10.43
C PHE A 74 2.24 19.76 10.13
N ARG A 75 1.20 20.36 10.72
CA ARG A 75 0.72 21.74 10.47
C ARG A 75 1.81 22.83 10.53
N ASP A 76 2.82 22.63 11.37
CA ASP A 76 3.92 23.58 11.56
C ASP A 76 4.99 23.51 10.46
N ALA A 77 5.02 22.42 9.70
CA ALA A 77 6.06 22.12 8.71
C ALA A 77 5.54 22.14 7.28
N LEU A 78 4.26 21.79 7.05
CA LEU A 78 3.65 21.72 5.72
C LEU A 78 3.91 22.97 4.86
N PRO A 79 3.72 24.22 5.34
CA PRO A 79 3.99 25.40 4.51
C PRO A 79 5.45 25.49 4.04
N GLY A 80 6.39 25.02 4.85
CA GLY A 80 7.81 24.98 4.49
C GLY A 80 8.15 23.86 3.50
N VAL A 81 7.48 22.71 3.60
CA VAL A 81 7.60 21.60 2.63
C VAL A 81 7.07 22.05 1.27
N GLU A 82 5.85 22.59 1.22
CA GLU A 82 5.21 23.09 0.00
C GLU A 82 6.07 24.16 -0.69
N ALA A 83 6.63 25.10 0.07
CA ALA A 83 7.52 26.12 -0.47
C ALA A 83 8.77 25.52 -1.12
N LEU A 84 9.40 24.51 -0.51
CA LEU A 84 10.57 23.85 -1.10
C LEU A 84 10.22 23.02 -2.34
N VAL A 85 9.07 22.33 -2.34
CA VAL A 85 8.58 21.59 -3.51
C VAL A 85 8.34 22.55 -4.68
N ARG A 86 7.66 23.67 -4.44
CA ARG A 86 7.44 24.70 -5.47
C ARG A 86 8.73 25.30 -6.00
N LEU A 87 9.70 25.59 -5.12
CA LEU A 87 11.00 26.12 -5.54
C LEU A 87 11.78 25.13 -6.41
N LYS A 88 11.63 23.83 -6.15
CA LYS A 88 12.23 22.77 -6.97
C LYS A 88 11.57 22.68 -8.36
N LEU A 89 10.26 22.92 -8.43
CA LEU A 89 9.49 22.90 -9.69
C LEU A 89 9.74 24.15 -10.55
N ASP A 90 9.69 25.34 -9.95
CA ASP A 90 9.97 26.61 -10.63
C ASP A 90 10.92 27.48 -9.77
N PRO A 91 12.24 27.42 -10.02
CA PRO A 91 13.21 28.27 -9.32
C PRO A 91 12.96 29.78 -9.50
N ALA A 92 12.26 30.19 -10.58
CA ALA A 92 11.96 31.60 -10.83
C ALA A 92 10.93 32.17 -9.84
N GLU A 93 10.15 31.33 -9.16
CA GLU A 93 9.22 31.76 -8.11
C GLU A 93 9.92 32.49 -6.95
N LEU A 94 11.18 32.15 -6.66
CA LEU A 94 11.97 32.86 -5.66
C LEU A 94 12.19 34.33 -6.03
N LEU A 95 12.38 34.61 -7.32
CA LEU A 95 12.57 35.96 -7.84
C LEU A 95 11.25 36.75 -7.85
N ARG A 96 10.13 36.08 -8.18
CA ARG A 96 8.80 36.71 -8.23
C ARG A 96 8.21 36.97 -6.83
N HIS A 97 8.46 36.08 -5.88
CA HIS A 97 7.81 36.09 -4.56
C HIS A 97 8.77 35.81 -3.39
N PRO A 98 9.86 36.58 -3.21
CA PRO A 98 10.91 36.27 -2.23
C PRO A 98 10.41 36.19 -0.77
N LEU A 99 9.41 37.00 -0.40
CA LEU A 99 8.82 36.98 0.95
C LEU A 99 8.09 35.67 1.28
N ARG A 100 7.52 34.99 0.28
CA ARG A 100 6.86 33.67 0.47
C ARG A 100 7.88 32.58 0.82
N PHE A 101 9.14 32.76 0.45
CA PHE A 101 10.22 31.79 0.68
C PHE A 101 11.16 32.18 1.83
N ALA A 102 10.83 33.19 2.63
CA ALA A 102 11.65 33.61 3.78
C ALA A 102 11.91 32.49 4.79
N GLY A 103 11.00 31.51 4.90
CA GLY A 103 11.15 30.31 5.74
C GLY A 103 12.03 29.21 5.13
N ALA A 104 12.38 29.28 3.83
CA ALA A 104 13.07 28.21 3.12
C ALA A 104 14.49 27.93 3.67
N PRO A 105 15.33 28.92 4.04
CA PRO A 105 16.63 28.63 4.66
C PRO A 105 16.50 27.89 6.00
N ALA A 106 15.53 28.26 6.83
CA ALA A 106 15.25 27.58 8.09
C ALA A 106 14.72 26.16 7.86
N ALA A 107 13.91 25.96 6.81
CA ALA A 107 13.45 24.64 6.38
C ALA A 107 14.60 23.77 5.88
N ALA A 108 15.49 24.32 5.05
CA ALA A 108 16.67 23.63 4.52
C ALA A 108 17.65 23.18 5.62
N LEU A 109 17.82 23.99 6.67
CA LEU A 109 18.62 23.58 7.84
C LEU A 109 18.07 22.34 8.55
N ARG A 110 16.75 22.06 8.44
CA ARG A 110 16.11 20.89 9.06
C ARG A 110 16.38 19.60 8.30
N LEU A 111 16.79 19.68 7.03
CA LEU A 111 17.24 18.52 6.24
C LEU A 111 18.54 17.91 6.77
N LEU A 112 19.31 18.63 7.58
CA LEU A 112 20.57 18.14 8.11
C LEU A 112 20.37 17.53 9.50
N PRO A 113 20.59 16.21 9.69
CA PRO A 113 20.62 15.63 11.03
C PRO A 113 21.67 16.30 11.92
N LYS A 114 21.49 16.23 13.24
CA LYS A 114 22.42 16.79 14.25
C LYS A 114 22.97 15.66 15.12
N ARG A 115 24.28 15.43 15.07
CA ARG A 115 24.93 14.52 16.02
C ARG A 115 24.92 15.12 17.43
N VAL A 116 24.63 14.30 18.43
CA VAL A 116 24.63 14.65 19.85
C VAL A 116 25.29 13.53 20.66
N GLY A 117 25.92 13.87 21.79
CA GLY A 117 26.66 12.90 22.61
C GLY A 117 25.78 12.01 23.51
N THR A 118 24.55 12.41 23.79
CA THR A 118 23.59 11.67 24.62
C THR A 118 22.15 11.98 24.19
N GLY A 119 21.20 11.15 24.62
CA GLY A 119 19.78 11.31 24.33
C GLY A 119 18.91 10.35 25.17
N PRO A 120 17.60 10.65 25.31
CA PRO A 120 16.65 9.82 26.06
C PRO A 120 16.67 8.33 25.69
N ILE A 121 16.90 7.99 24.42
CA ILE A 121 16.94 6.60 23.96
C ILE A 121 18.01 5.74 24.65
N LEU A 122 19.10 6.34 25.14
CA LEU A 122 20.19 5.61 25.82
C LEU A 122 19.92 5.36 27.31
N ALA A 123 18.76 5.78 27.83
CA ALA A 123 18.50 5.76 29.28
C ALA A 123 18.18 4.35 29.82
N GLN A 124 17.52 3.50 29.01
CA GLN A 124 17.04 2.19 29.46
C GLN A 124 17.18 1.13 28.37
N THR A 125 17.25 -0.13 28.81
CA THR A 125 17.33 -1.31 27.94
C THR A 125 16.30 -2.35 28.35
N THR A 126 15.94 -3.23 27.42
CA THR A 126 14.98 -4.32 27.63
C THR A 126 15.29 -5.48 26.68
N THR A 127 14.44 -6.50 26.67
CA THR A 127 14.52 -7.65 25.77
C THR A 127 13.35 -7.66 24.78
N VAL A 128 13.49 -8.36 23.66
CA VAL A 128 12.42 -8.48 22.65
C VAL A 128 11.13 -9.06 23.25
N GLY A 129 11.24 -10.02 24.17
CA GLY A 129 10.08 -10.65 24.81
C GLY A 129 9.27 -9.75 25.76
N GLU A 130 9.84 -8.61 26.18
CA GLU A 130 9.14 -7.62 27.01
C GLU A 130 8.43 -6.54 26.18
N LEU A 131 8.70 -6.47 24.87
CA LEU A 131 8.03 -5.56 23.95
C LEU A 131 6.58 -6.02 23.70
N PRO A 132 5.65 -5.09 23.36
CA PRO A 132 4.28 -5.45 23.01
C PRO A 132 4.21 -6.53 21.91
N GLN A 133 3.69 -7.71 22.26
CA GLN A 133 3.55 -8.87 21.37
C GLN A 133 2.23 -8.78 20.58
N ILE A 134 2.08 -7.74 19.76
CA ILE A 134 0.84 -7.48 19.02
C ILE A 134 0.72 -8.45 17.83
N LYS A 135 -0.35 -9.24 17.83
CA LYS A 135 -0.77 -10.14 16.75
C LYS A 135 -2.08 -9.62 16.17
N SER A 136 -2.16 -9.37 14.86
CA SER A 136 -3.30 -8.62 14.29
C SER A 136 -4.44 -9.51 13.82
N TRP A 137 -4.11 -10.70 13.31
CA TRP A 137 -5.04 -11.67 12.74
C TRP A 137 -4.87 -13.07 13.36
N PRO A 138 -5.93 -13.90 13.37
CA PRO A 138 -5.90 -15.22 14.02
C PRO A 138 -4.77 -16.13 13.54
N ASP A 139 -4.48 -16.14 12.24
CA ASP A 139 -3.51 -17.07 11.66
C ASP A 139 -2.12 -16.45 11.50
N ASP A 140 -1.91 -15.19 11.91
CA ASP A 140 -0.57 -14.60 11.91
C ASP A 140 0.43 -15.51 12.65
N GLY A 141 1.61 -15.71 12.05
CA GLY A 141 2.66 -16.62 12.52
C GLY A 141 3.32 -16.22 13.84
N GLY A 142 2.94 -15.07 14.41
CA GLY A 142 3.38 -14.55 15.69
C GLY A 142 3.07 -13.05 15.83
N ALA A 143 3.80 -12.36 16.72
CA ALA A 143 3.68 -10.91 16.85
C ALA A 143 4.53 -10.17 15.81
N PHE A 144 4.01 -9.05 15.31
CA PHE A 144 4.66 -8.25 14.27
C PHE A 144 4.79 -6.78 14.65
N ILE A 145 5.91 -6.18 14.25
CA ILE A 145 6.04 -4.73 14.18
C ILE A 145 5.50 -4.26 12.83
N THR A 146 4.46 -3.43 12.86
CA THR A 146 3.78 -2.92 11.66
C THR A 146 4.16 -1.49 11.27
N LEU A 147 4.70 -0.68 12.20
CA LEU A 147 5.27 0.65 11.91
C LEU A 147 6.79 0.76 12.18
N PRO A 148 7.62 -0.20 11.71
CA PRO A 148 9.06 -0.14 11.88
C PRO A 148 9.69 0.92 10.99
N GLN A 149 10.74 1.56 11.49
CA GLN A 149 11.61 2.44 10.71
C GLN A 149 12.98 1.76 10.64
N VAL A 150 13.17 0.89 9.65
CA VAL A 150 14.35 0.02 9.52
C VAL A 150 15.49 0.80 8.87
N TYR A 151 16.54 1.05 9.64
CA TYR A 151 17.70 1.84 9.26
C TYR A 151 18.91 0.96 8.92
N SER A 152 19.55 1.26 7.79
CA SER A 152 20.84 0.69 7.40
C SER A 152 21.65 1.71 6.60
N GLU A 153 22.96 1.51 6.53
CA GLU A 153 23.88 2.30 5.72
C GLU A 153 24.57 1.40 4.70
N HIS A 154 24.86 1.93 3.51
CA HIS A 154 25.57 1.17 2.49
C HIS A 154 26.97 0.76 3.01
N PRO A 155 27.35 -0.53 2.98
CA PRO A 155 28.62 -0.99 3.55
C PRO A 155 29.85 -0.33 2.91
N GLY A 156 29.78 -0.01 1.62
CA GLY A 156 30.83 0.69 0.86
C GLY A 156 30.86 2.21 1.03
N GLN A 157 29.80 2.81 1.55
CA GLN A 157 29.64 4.26 1.65
C GLN A 157 28.90 4.58 2.96
N PRO A 158 29.53 4.32 4.11
CA PRO A 158 28.85 4.51 5.40
C PRO A 158 28.50 5.98 5.65
N GLY A 159 27.45 6.19 6.42
CA GLY A 159 26.93 7.49 6.83
C GLY A 159 25.50 7.75 6.35
N TRP A 160 24.77 8.55 7.13
CA TRP A 160 23.37 8.90 6.90
C TRP A 160 23.01 9.43 5.50
N ARG A 161 23.98 9.97 4.75
CA ARG A 161 23.77 10.44 3.37
C ARG A 161 23.51 9.31 2.36
N HIS A 162 23.96 8.11 2.68
CA HIS A 162 23.76 6.88 1.92
C HIS A 162 23.04 5.84 2.79
N SER A 163 22.17 6.34 3.67
CA SER A 163 21.32 5.50 4.49
C SER A 163 20.00 5.21 3.80
N ASN A 164 19.38 4.12 4.24
CA ASN A 164 17.99 3.79 3.96
C ASN A 164 17.26 3.84 5.30
N LEU A 165 16.12 4.51 5.35
CA LEU A 165 15.10 4.29 6.39
C LEU A 165 13.83 3.78 5.71
N GLY A 166 13.52 2.49 5.88
CA GLY A 166 12.37 1.87 5.21
C GLY A 166 11.39 1.24 6.19
N MET A 167 10.12 1.20 5.81
CA MET A 167 9.10 0.47 6.55
C MET A 167 9.00 -0.98 6.04
N TYR A 168 9.57 -1.92 6.79
CA TYR A 168 9.57 -3.34 6.48
C TYR A 168 9.10 -4.12 7.71
N ARG A 169 8.00 -4.87 7.60
CA ARG A 169 7.43 -5.58 8.76
C ARG A 169 8.49 -6.48 9.42
N VAL A 170 8.42 -6.55 10.74
CA VAL A 170 9.38 -7.32 11.56
C VAL A 170 8.63 -8.35 12.38
N GLN A 171 8.93 -9.64 12.20
CA GLN A 171 8.35 -10.70 13.01
C GLN A 171 9.13 -10.81 14.34
N LEU A 172 8.48 -10.48 15.46
CA LEU A 172 9.10 -10.47 16.78
C LEU A 172 9.12 -11.83 17.46
N SER A 173 8.09 -12.63 17.23
CA SER A 173 7.89 -13.92 17.89
C SER A 173 7.22 -14.93 16.96
N GLY A 174 7.17 -16.18 17.41
CA GLY A 174 6.77 -17.31 16.58
C GLY A 174 7.81 -17.66 15.52
N GLY A 175 7.39 -18.41 14.50
CA GLY A 175 8.27 -18.89 13.44
C GLY A 175 9.43 -19.76 13.96
N ALA A 176 10.53 -19.77 13.20
CA ALA A 176 11.74 -20.56 13.50
C ALA A 176 12.85 -19.74 14.18
N TYR A 177 12.56 -18.52 14.65
CA TYR A 177 13.54 -17.62 15.24
C TYR A 177 13.91 -18.02 16.66
N ARG A 178 15.16 -17.79 17.07
CA ARG A 178 15.55 -17.94 18.49
C ARG A 178 14.89 -16.85 19.34
N PRO A 179 13.99 -17.20 20.29
CA PRO A 179 13.24 -16.21 21.06
C PRO A 179 14.16 -15.24 21.80
N GLY A 180 13.88 -13.94 21.69
CA GLY A 180 14.66 -12.89 22.35
C GLY A 180 15.96 -12.49 21.65
N ALA A 181 16.53 -13.36 20.82
CA ALA A 181 17.82 -13.15 20.16
C ALA A 181 17.71 -12.89 18.65
N GLU A 182 16.58 -13.25 18.03
CA GLU A 182 16.36 -13.15 16.59
C GLU A 182 14.97 -12.63 16.26
N VAL A 183 14.89 -11.83 15.20
CA VAL A 183 13.63 -11.36 14.62
C VAL A 183 13.69 -11.46 13.08
N GLY A 184 12.55 -11.70 12.45
CA GLY A 184 12.43 -11.78 11.00
C GLY A 184 12.32 -10.41 10.35
N LEU A 185 13.02 -10.16 9.24
CA LEU A 185 12.93 -8.91 8.48
C LEU A 185 12.42 -9.17 7.06
N HIS A 186 11.16 -8.81 6.80
CA HIS A 186 10.56 -8.98 5.48
C HIS A 186 10.71 -7.71 4.65
N TYR A 187 11.66 -7.70 3.72
CA TYR A 187 11.83 -6.63 2.73
C TYR A 187 12.04 -7.17 1.32
N GLN A 188 11.65 -6.37 0.33
CA GLN A 188 11.85 -6.69 -1.09
C GLN A 188 13.30 -6.38 -1.51
N ILE A 189 13.88 -7.24 -2.35
CA ILE A 189 15.31 -7.23 -2.72
C ILE A 189 15.71 -5.93 -3.45
N HIS A 190 14.78 -5.29 -4.16
CA HIS A 190 15.03 -4.06 -4.93
C HIS A 190 14.87 -2.77 -4.10
N ARG A 191 14.50 -2.87 -2.82
CA ARG A 191 14.38 -1.71 -1.91
C ARG A 191 15.74 -1.32 -1.35
N GLY A 192 15.85 -0.13 -0.74
CA GLY A 192 17.14 0.39 -0.26
C GLY A 192 17.89 -0.56 0.69
N LEU A 193 17.20 -1.20 1.66
CA LEU A 193 17.83 -2.24 2.49
C LEU A 193 18.31 -3.46 1.68
N GLY A 194 17.57 -3.86 0.63
CA GLY A 194 17.95 -4.94 -0.26
C GLY A 194 19.22 -4.65 -1.05
N VAL A 195 19.41 -3.41 -1.49
CA VAL A 195 20.66 -2.95 -2.12
C VAL A 195 21.83 -3.03 -1.13
N HIS A 196 21.63 -2.56 0.11
CA HIS A 196 22.66 -2.63 1.15
C HIS A 196 23.02 -4.07 1.52
N HIS A 197 22.02 -4.95 1.58
CA HIS A 197 22.21 -6.37 1.83
C HIS A 197 22.94 -7.07 0.69
N ALA A 198 22.59 -6.78 -0.57
CA ALA A 198 23.31 -7.30 -1.73
C ALA A 198 24.79 -6.89 -1.70
N ALA A 199 25.09 -5.62 -1.43
CA ALA A 199 26.46 -5.15 -1.27
C ALA A 199 27.21 -5.82 -0.10
N ALA A 200 26.51 -6.09 1.01
CA ALA A 200 27.08 -6.82 2.14
C ALA A 200 27.37 -8.29 1.79
N ARG A 201 26.51 -8.93 0.99
CA ARG A 201 26.69 -10.30 0.46
C ARG A 201 27.91 -10.38 -0.45
N GLU A 202 28.05 -9.45 -1.39
CA GLU A 202 29.20 -9.38 -2.31
C GLU A 202 30.53 -9.21 -1.55
N ARG A 203 30.49 -8.51 -0.42
CA ARG A 203 31.65 -8.28 0.45
C ARG A 203 31.88 -9.37 1.50
N GLY A 204 30.94 -10.30 1.68
CA GLY A 204 31.02 -11.34 2.71
C GLY A 204 31.03 -10.79 4.14
N GLU A 205 30.42 -9.63 4.39
CA GLU A 205 30.39 -8.98 5.70
C GLU A 205 28.97 -8.86 6.27
N SER A 206 28.81 -9.00 7.59
CA SER A 206 27.50 -8.81 8.22
C SER A 206 27.01 -7.36 8.11
N LEU A 207 25.72 -7.18 7.84
CA LEU A 207 25.11 -5.86 7.66
C LEU A 207 24.55 -5.37 9.01
N PRO A 208 25.06 -4.27 9.59
CA PRO A 208 24.40 -3.62 10.73
C PRO A 208 23.03 -3.10 10.32
N VAL A 209 22.02 -3.35 11.16
CA VAL A 209 20.65 -2.84 10.98
C VAL A 209 20.09 -2.42 12.33
N SER A 210 19.38 -1.29 12.35
CA SER A 210 18.67 -0.82 13.54
C SER A 210 17.21 -0.53 13.21
N VAL A 211 16.29 -1.12 13.96
CA VAL A 211 14.84 -0.88 13.79
C VAL A 211 14.43 0.18 14.80
N PHE A 212 14.09 1.38 14.32
CA PHE A 212 13.55 2.43 15.18
C PHE A 212 12.04 2.31 15.28
N LEU A 213 11.51 2.62 16.45
CA LEU A 213 10.09 2.69 16.73
C LEU A 213 9.75 3.98 17.46
N GLY A 214 8.68 4.62 17.00
CA GLY A 214 8.21 5.88 17.51
C GLY A 214 9.18 7.02 17.22
N GLY A 215 9.46 7.83 18.23
CA GLY A 215 10.13 9.11 18.04
C GLY A 215 9.23 10.13 17.35
N PRO A 216 9.79 11.14 16.67
CA PRO A 216 8.99 12.09 15.90
C PRO A 216 8.07 11.35 14.90
N PRO A 217 6.76 11.68 14.82
CA PRO A 217 5.85 11.08 13.84
C PRO A 217 6.35 11.21 12.38
N SER A 218 7.19 12.20 12.10
CA SER A 218 7.80 12.41 10.79
C SER A 218 8.77 11.31 10.37
N LEU A 219 9.36 10.54 11.30
CA LEU A 219 10.19 9.39 10.94
C LEU A 219 9.35 8.25 10.34
N THR A 220 8.18 7.96 10.94
CA THR A 220 7.27 6.94 10.42
C THR A 220 6.81 7.28 9.01
N VAL A 221 6.39 8.53 8.76
CA VAL A 221 6.02 8.97 7.41
C VAL A 221 7.21 8.93 6.46
N ALA A 222 8.38 9.43 6.87
CA ALA A 222 9.56 9.42 6.01
C ALA A 222 9.97 8.01 5.56
N ALA A 223 9.76 7.00 6.40
CA ALA A 223 10.11 5.60 6.09
C ALA A 223 9.25 4.95 4.98
N VAL A 224 8.11 5.57 4.62
CA VAL A 224 7.21 5.11 3.54
C VAL A 224 7.24 6.04 2.32
N MET A 225 7.89 7.21 2.40
CA MET A 225 7.92 8.18 1.30
C MET A 225 8.73 7.66 0.10
N PRO A 226 8.18 7.74 -1.13
CA PRO A 226 8.94 7.49 -2.35
C PRO A 226 9.80 8.72 -2.69
N LEU A 227 10.91 8.90 -1.97
CA LEU A 227 11.79 10.07 -2.15
C LEU A 227 12.64 9.97 -3.43
N PRO A 228 13.05 11.11 -4.01
CA PRO A 228 14.01 11.13 -5.11
C PRO A 228 15.35 10.50 -4.69
N GLU A 229 16.03 9.89 -5.67
CA GLU A 229 17.37 9.36 -5.46
C GLU A 229 18.33 10.42 -4.88
N GLY A 230 19.12 10.02 -3.89
CA GLY A 230 20.07 10.90 -3.21
C GLY A 230 19.48 11.80 -2.12
N MET A 231 18.17 11.74 -1.83
CA MET A 231 17.55 12.37 -0.66
C MET A 231 17.31 11.31 0.44
N PRO A 232 18.11 11.29 1.52
CA PRO A 232 17.89 10.35 2.61
C PRO A 232 16.57 10.63 3.35
N GLU A 233 15.86 9.58 3.74
CA GLU A 233 14.60 9.69 4.47
C GLU A 233 14.77 10.40 5.81
N LEU A 234 15.92 10.22 6.48
CA LEU A 234 16.25 10.97 7.70
C LEU A 234 16.27 12.49 7.49
N ALA A 235 16.69 12.96 6.30
CA ALA A 235 16.67 14.37 5.96
C ALA A 235 15.23 14.86 5.81
N PHE A 236 14.42 14.09 5.07
CA PHE A 236 13.00 14.40 4.87
C PHE A 236 12.22 14.38 6.20
N ALA A 237 12.48 13.41 7.07
CA ALA A 237 11.91 13.35 8.42
C ALA A 237 12.19 14.62 9.23
N GLY A 238 13.38 15.21 9.06
CA GLY A 238 13.73 16.47 9.72
C GLY A 238 12.96 17.67 9.15
N LEU A 239 12.83 17.73 7.82
CA LEU A 239 12.04 18.75 7.13
C LEU A 239 10.56 18.68 7.54
N LEU A 240 9.93 17.51 7.37
CA LEU A 240 8.52 17.26 7.71
C LEU A 240 8.26 17.40 9.21
N GLY A 241 9.21 17.02 10.06
CA GLY A 241 9.13 17.19 11.51
C GLY A 241 9.35 18.63 11.97
N GLY A 242 9.67 19.57 11.06
CA GLY A 242 9.95 20.96 11.40
C GLY A 242 11.21 21.14 12.27
N ARG A 243 12.09 20.15 12.34
CA ARG A 243 13.26 20.14 13.23
C ARG A 243 14.34 19.14 12.80
N ARG A 244 15.59 19.47 13.06
CA ARG A 244 16.72 18.55 12.81
C ARG A 244 16.59 17.28 13.65
N ILE A 245 16.67 16.12 13.02
CA ILE A 245 16.73 14.83 13.70
C ILE A 245 18.05 14.74 14.47
N LYS A 246 17.97 14.59 15.80
CA LYS A 246 19.15 14.41 16.65
C LYS A 246 19.54 12.93 16.64
N LEU A 247 20.81 12.65 16.38
CA LEU A 247 21.35 11.30 16.29
C LEU A 247 22.40 11.07 17.38
N VAL A 248 22.26 9.99 18.14
CA VAL A 248 23.27 9.46 19.06
C VAL A 248 23.93 8.23 18.43
N GLN A 249 25.12 7.86 18.87
CA GLN A 249 25.79 6.65 18.41
C GLN A 249 25.14 5.40 19.04
N GLY A 250 24.75 4.41 18.22
CA GLY A 250 24.22 3.11 18.66
C GLY A 250 25.29 2.05 18.88
N CYS A 251 24.88 0.93 19.48
CA CYS A 251 25.78 -0.17 19.88
C CYS A 251 26.39 -0.94 18.70
N ASN A 252 25.69 -1.01 17.56
CA ASN A 252 26.13 -1.72 16.36
C ASN A 252 26.89 -0.83 15.36
N GLY A 253 27.27 0.39 15.76
CA GLY A 253 27.95 1.36 14.89
C GLY A 253 27.02 2.27 14.08
N LEU A 254 25.71 2.03 14.06
CA LEU A 254 24.75 2.90 13.38
C LEU A 254 24.24 4.03 14.31
N PRO A 255 23.94 5.22 13.77
CA PRO A 255 23.26 6.27 14.53
C PRO A 255 21.82 5.87 14.89
N MET A 256 21.36 6.33 16.06
CA MET A 256 19.98 6.16 16.52
C MET A 256 19.32 7.53 16.75
N PRO A 257 18.04 7.73 16.39
CA PRO A 257 17.32 8.95 16.76
C PRO A 257 17.25 9.09 18.28
N ALA A 258 17.78 10.20 18.80
CA ALA A 258 17.91 10.44 20.24
C ALA A 258 16.57 10.40 21.00
N GLU A 259 15.48 10.70 20.29
CA GLU A 259 14.12 10.78 20.83
C GLU A 259 13.23 9.60 20.41
N ALA A 260 13.78 8.57 19.74
CA ALA A 260 13.04 7.33 19.45
C ALA A 260 12.41 6.76 20.73
N ASP A 261 11.27 6.07 20.58
CA ASP A 261 10.64 5.38 21.70
C ASP A 261 11.38 4.07 22.00
N PHE A 262 11.67 3.29 20.96
CA PHE A 262 12.50 2.09 21.04
C PHE A 262 13.48 2.01 19.88
N VAL A 263 14.60 1.30 20.09
CA VAL A 263 15.51 0.89 19.03
C VAL A 263 15.95 -0.56 19.27
N ILE A 264 15.72 -1.42 18.28
CA ILE A 264 16.25 -2.79 18.23
C ILE A 264 17.50 -2.75 17.35
N CYS A 265 18.67 -2.91 17.95
CA CYS A 265 19.95 -2.95 17.25
C CYS A 265 20.36 -4.39 16.98
N GLY A 266 20.89 -4.66 15.79
CA GLY A 266 21.40 -5.96 15.46
C GLY A 266 22.22 -6.00 14.18
N ARG A 267 22.45 -7.21 13.69
CA ARG A 267 23.14 -7.48 12.44
C ARG A 267 22.44 -8.58 11.66
N ILE A 268 22.41 -8.43 10.34
CA ILE A 268 21.97 -9.47 9.41
C ILE A 268 23.20 -10.25 8.96
N ASP A 269 23.12 -11.58 9.04
CA ASP A 269 24.04 -12.46 8.33
C ASP A 269 23.62 -12.51 6.86
N PRO A 270 24.51 -12.15 5.90
CA PRO A 270 24.13 -11.95 4.52
C PRO A 270 23.59 -13.20 3.80
N GLN A 271 23.85 -14.38 4.36
CA GLN A 271 23.53 -15.66 3.75
C GLN A 271 22.45 -16.43 4.49
N ARG A 272 21.98 -15.92 5.65
CA ARG A 272 21.05 -16.64 6.51
C ARG A 272 19.64 -16.11 6.37
N THR A 273 18.73 -17.00 6.02
CA THR A 273 17.28 -16.76 6.02
C THR A 273 16.57 -17.80 6.88
N LEU A 274 15.37 -17.44 7.35
CA LEU A 274 14.46 -18.34 8.05
C LEU A 274 13.02 -18.06 7.62
N PRO A 275 12.10 -19.03 7.76
CA PRO A 275 10.69 -18.86 7.47
C PRO A 275 10.06 -17.72 8.29
N GLU A 276 9.45 -16.75 7.60
CA GLU A 276 8.64 -15.65 8.13
C GLU A 276 7.16 -15.85 7.78
N GLY A 277 6.26 -15.32 8.60
CA GLY A 277 4.82 -15.39 8.37
C GLY A 277 4.18 -16.68 8.87
N PRO A 278 2.94 -16.98 8.44
CA PRO A 278 2.11 -16.15 7.56
C PRO A 278 1.72 -14.83 8.24
N PHE A 279 1.24 -13.87 7.46
CA PHE A 279 0.93 -12.52 7.96
C PHE A 279 -0.22 -11.90 7.18
N GLY A 280 -1.22 -11.34 7.86
CA GLY A 280 -2.33 -10.67 7.19
C GLY A 280 -1.92 -9.35 6.55
N ASP A 281 -2.05 -9.23 5.23
CA ASP A 281 -1.49 -8.11 4.48
C ASP A 281 -2.55 -7.17 3.86
N HIS A 282 -2.09 -6.03 3.33
CA HIS A 282 -2.90 -4.97 2.74
C HIS A 282 -3.69 -5.38 1.49
N LEU A 283 -3.45 -6.57 0.92
CA LEU A 283 -4.32 -7.14 -0.11
C LEU A 283 -5.62 -7.71 0.48
N GLY A 284 -5.76 -7.81 1.80
CA GLY A 284 -6.90 -8.47 2.44
C GLY A 284 -6.81 -10.00 2.45
N TYR A 285 -5.62 -10.55 2.23
CA TYR A 285 -5.29 -11.97 2.31
C TYR A 285 -3.99 -12.17 3.11
N TYR A 286 -3.75 -13.41 3.54
CA TYR A 286 -2.50 -13.75 4.20
C TYR A 286 -1.33 -13.83 3.21
N SER A 287 -0.22 -13.16 3.52
CA SER A 287 1.08 -13.57 3.00
C SER A 287 1.39 -15.01 3.42
N LEU A 288 1.81 -15.84 2.48
CA LEU A 288 2.28 -17.19 2.76
C LEU A 288 3.67 -17.16 3.41
N VAL A 289 4.08 -18.31 3.93
CA VAL A 289 5.39 -18.47 4.56
C VAL A 289 6.49 -18.52 3.52
N HIS A 290 7.50 -17.67 3.66
CA HIS A 290 8.69 -17.65 2.82
C HIS A 290 9.95 -17.38 3.65
N ASP A 291 11.11 -17.74 3.10
CA ASP A 291 12.39 -17.49 3.75
C ASP A 291 12.82 -16.03 3.59
N PHE A 292 13.00 -15.34 4.72
CA PHE A 292 13.48 -13.96 4.77
C PHE A 292 14.71 -13.79 5.67
N PRO A 293 15.51 -12.73 5.48
CA PRO A 293 16.69 -12.45 6.29
C PRO A 293 16.37 -12.31 7.79
N VAL A 294 17.31 -12.75 8.62
CA VAL A 294 17.18 -12.75 10.07
C VAL A 294 18.05 -11.67 10.68
N LEU A 295 17.47 -10.83 11.54
CA LEU A 295 18.23 -9.91 12.37
C LEU A 295 18.64 -10.61 13.65
N GLN A 296 19.94 -10.73 13.89
CA GLN A 296 20.47 -11.14 15.18
C GLN A 296 20.48 -9.90 16.10
N VAL A 297 19.66 -9.94 17.14
CA VAL A 297 19.46 -8.83 18.07
C VAL A 297 20.64 -8.77 19.04
N GLU A 298 21.28 -7.60 19.10
CA GLU A 298 22.37 -7.33 20.04
C GLU A 298 21.84 -6.62 21.29
N GLN A 299 20.96 -5.63 21.12
CA GLN A 299 20.45 -4.81 22.21
C GLN A 299 19.12 -4.15 21.84
N VAL A 300 18.20 -4.08 22.80
CA VAL A 300 17.00 -3.23 22.69
C VAL A 300 17.13 -2.06 23.66
N PHE A 301 16.99 -0.85 23.13
CA PHE A 301 16.97 0.42 23.86
C PHE A 301 15.55 0.98 23.92
N HIS A 302 15.23 1.70 25.00
CA HIS A 302 14.02 2.50 25.06
C HIS A 302 14.21 3.75 25.92
N ARG A 303 13.43 4.79 25.60
CA ARG A 303 13.38 6.00 26.43
C ARG A 303 12.48 5.80 27.66
N PRO A 304 12.59 6.66 28.70
CA PRO A 304 11.59 6.74 29.74
C PRO A 304 10.25 7.21 29.17
N GLY A 305 9.17 6.53 29.56
CA GLY A 305 7.82 6.80 29.04
C GLY A 305 7.66 6.49 27.55
N ALA A 306 8.39 5.50 27.03
CA ALA A 306 8.29 5.05 25.65
C ALA A 306 6.87 4.55 25.32
N ILE A 307 6.39 4.91 24.14
CA ILE A 307 5.09 4.51 23.60
C ILE A 307 5.32 3.65 22.36
N TRP A 308 4.70 2.48 22.30
CA TRP A 308 4.83 1.56 21.16
C TRP A 308 3.86 1.92 20.04
N PRO A 309 4.32 2.43 18.87
CA PRO A 309 3.42 2.65 17.76
C PRO A 309 3.06 1.33 17.08
N PHE A 310 1.80 1.17 16.71
CA PHE A 310 1.38 0.07 15.85
C PHE A 310 0.19 0.49 14.97
N THR A 311 -0.01 -0.28 13.92
CA THR A 311 -1.22 -0.26 13.10
C THR A 311 -1.65 -1.69 12.76
N SER A 312 -2.91 -1.90 12.39
CA SER A 312 -3.36 -3.13 11.75
C SER A 312 -3.40 -2.92 10.25
N VAL A 313 -2.83 -3.86 9.52
CA VAL A 313 -2.99 -3.96 8.07
C VAL A 313 -4.04 -5.00 7.74
N GLY A 314 -4.64 -4.92 6.55
CA GLY A 314 -5.65 -5.85 6.10
C GLY A 314 -6.35 -5.35 4.86
N ARG A 315 -7.58 -5.81 4.61
CA ARG A 315 -8.34 -5.35 3.46
C ARG A 315 -8.52 -3.82 3.52
N PRO A 316 -8.14 -3.06 2.48
CA PRO A 316 -8.26 -1.60 2.49
C PRO A 316 -9.74 -1.17 2.50
N PRO A 317 -10.05 0.01 3.05
CA PRO A 317 -9.09 0.99 3.56
C PRO A 317 -8.60 0.68 4.99
N GLN A 318 -7.33 0.98 5.28
CA GLN A 318 -6.71 0.91 6.61
C GLN A 318 -5.80 2.14 6.81
N GLU A 319 -5.12 2.27 7.95
CA GLU A 319 -4.28 3.46 8.23
C GLU A 319 -3.20 3.71 7.16
N ASP A 320 -2.73 2.67 6.48
CA ASP A 320 -1.82 2.75 5.34
C ASP A 320 -2.42 3.45 4.11
N THR A 321 -3.73 3.35 3.88
CA THR A 321 -4.48 4.17 2.91
C THR A 321 -4.28 5.66 3.17
N SER A 322 -4.27 6.07 4.44
CA SER A 322 -4.06 7.48 4.82
C SER A 322 -2.63 7.95 4.55
N PHE A 323 -1.62 7.08 4.67
CA PHE A 323 -0.27 7.41 4.21
C PHE A 323 -0.25 7.64 2.70
N GLY A 324 -0.87 6.75 1.90
CA GLY A 324 -0.93 6.88 0.45
C GLY A 324 -1.57 8.21 0.01
N ALA A 325 -2.71 8.57 0.60
CA ALA A 325 -3.39 9.83 0.32
C ALA A 325 -2.54 11.06 0.67
N PHE A 326 -1.88 11.03 1.84
CA PHE A 326 -1.01 12.13 2.26
C PHE A 326 0.25 12.27 1.39
N ILE A 327 0.85 11.14 0.98
CA ILE A 327 1.99 11.13 0.04
C ILE A 327 1.56 11.75 -1.29
N HIS A 328 0.42 11.32 -1.83
CA HIS A 328 -0.12 11.86 -3.07
C HIS A 328 -0.36 13.38 -2.98
N GLU A 329 -0.91 13.88 -1.87
CA GLU A 329 -1.08 15.32 -1.62
C GLU A 329 0.26 16.07 -1.62
N LEU A 330 1.33 15.48 -1.07
CA LEU A 330 2.65 16.11 -1.02
C LEU A 330 3.42 16.04 -2.36
N THR A 331 3.18 15.00 -3.17
CA THR A 331 4.02 14.72 -4.35
C THR A 331 3.29 14.83 -5.69
N GLY A 332 1.97 15.04 -5.71
CA GLY A 332 1.15 15.02 -6.93
C GLY A 332 1.66 15.96 -8.03
N ASP A 333 2.04 17.19 -7.65
CA ASP A 333 2.58 18.21 -8.57
C ASP A 333 3.94 17.83 -9.18
N LEU A 334 4.65 16.86 -8.60
CA LEU A 334 5.93 16.37 -9.12
C LEU A 334 5.75 15.32 -10.22
N ILE A 335 4.59 14.65 -10.33
CA ILE A 335 4.38 13.54 -11.28
C ILE A 335 4.67 13.94 -12.74
N PRO A 336 4.16 15.08 -13.27
CA PRO A 336 4.42 15.47 -14.66
C PRO A 336 5.90 15.78 -14.95
N SER A 337 6.69 16.12 -13.92
CA SER A 337 8.13 16.38 -14.07
C SER A 337 8.95 15.10 -14.24
N VAL A 338 8.43 13.95 -13.76
CA VAL A 338 9.11 12.65 -13.85
C VAL A 338 8.76 11.94 -15.16
N LEU A 339 7.50 12.01 -15.60
CA LEU A 339 7.02 11.32 -16.81
C LEU A 339 6.31 12.28 -17.77
N PRO A 340 7.03 12.93 -18.71
CA PRO A 340 6.46 13.91 -19.63
C PRO A 340 5.33 13.34 -20.50
N GLY A 341 4.12 13.88 -20.35
CA GLY A 341 2.92 13.43 -21.06
C GLY A 341 1.94 12.66 -20.18
N ILE A 342 2.32 12.30 -18.95
CA ILE A 342 1.40 11.86 -17.91
C ILE A 342 0.87 13.06 -17.14
N HIS A 343 -0.45 13.15 -16.97
CA HIS A 343 -1.11 14.24 -16.26
C HIS A 343 -1.61 13.81 -14.88
N ALA A 344 -1.98 12.55 -14.73
CA ALA A 344 -2.47 12.01 -13.47
C ALA A 344 -2.23 10.49 -13.41
N VAL A 345 -1.97 9.99 -12.19
CA VAL A 345 -1.78 8.57 -11.88
C VAL A 345 -2.49 8.27 -10.56
N HIS A 346 -3.19 7.15 -10.48
CA HIS A 346 -3.90 6.74 -9.28
C HIS A 346 -3.76 5.23 -9.07
N ALA A 347 -2.94 4.84 -8.10
CA ALA A 347 -2.90 3.48 -7.58
C ALA A 347 -4.14 3.25 -6.71
N VAL A 348 -5.01 2.33 -7.12
CA VAL A 348 -6.35 2.22 -6.55
C VAL A 348 -6.31 1.39 -5.28
N ASP A 349 -6.41 2.07 -4.14
CA ASP A 349 -6.30 1.48 -2.80
C ASP A 349 -7.24 0.29 -2.58
N ALA A 350 -8.52 0.44 -2.91
CA ALA A 350 -9.54 -0.61 -2.78
C ALA A 350 -9.25 -1.88 -3.60
N ALA A 351 -8.37 -1.81 -4.60
CA ALA A 351 -7.90 -2.96 -5.37
C ALA A 351 -6.70 -3.68 -4.73
N GLY A 352 -6.32 -3.33 -3.50
CA GLY A 352 -5.10 -3.81 -2.85
C GLY A 352 -3.88 -2.90 -3.10
N VAL A 353 -4.10 -1.58 -3.19
CA VAL A 353 -3.09 -0.54 -3.49
C VAL A 353 -2.52 -0.61 -4.91
N HIS A 354 -1.69 -1.60 -5.20
CA HIS A 354 -0.94 -1.67 -6.46
C HIS A 354 -1.62 -2.43 -7.62
N PRO A 355 -2.45 -3.48 -7.42
CA PRO A 355 -2.93 -4.32 -8.51
C PRO A 355 -3.61 -3.57 -9.66
N LEU A 356 -4.32 -2.48 -9.37
CA LEU A 356 -4.94 -1.60 -10.36
C LEU A 356 -4.30 -0.21 -10.33
N LEU A 357 -3.79 0.21 -11.49
CA LEU A 357 -3.28 1.55 -11.75
C LEU A 357 -4.13 2.23 -12.82
N LEU A 358 -4.67 3.40 -12.48
CA LEU A 358 -5.31 4.29 -13.44
C LEU A 358 -4.31 5.38 -13.85
N ALA A 359 -4.38 5.82 -15.10
CA ALA A 359 -3.58 6.94 -15.58
C ALA A 359 -4.32 7.76 -16.65
N ILE A 360 -3.97 9.04 -16.73
CA ILE A 360 -4.39 9.96 -17.78
C ILE A 360 -3.14 10.51 -18.46
N GLY A 361 -3.02 10.27 -19.77
CA GLY A 361 -1.87 10.69 -20.57
C GLY A 361 -2.27 11.54 -21.77
N SER A 362 -1.29 12.08 -22.49
CA SER A 362 -1.51 12.72 -23.80
C SER A 362 -1.32 11.74 -24.96
N GLU A 363 -2.04 11.99 -26.05
CA GLU A 363 -1.87 11.31 -27.34
C GLU A 363 -1.46 12.33 -28.42
N ARG A 364 -0.17 12.68 -28.45
CA ARG A 364 0.40 13.81 -29.21
C ARG A 364 1.03 13.42 -30.54
N TYR A 365 1.32 12.14 -30.77
CA TYR A 365 2.11 11.70 -31.93
C TYR A 365 1.38 11.81 -33.27
N VAL A 366 0.05 11.92 -33.26
CA VAL A 366 -0.79 12.00 -34.47
C VAL A 366 -1.79 13.16 -34.42
N PRO A 367 -1.33 14.42 -34.26
CA PRO A 367 -2.22 15.55 -33.99
C PRO A 367 -3.15 15.90 -35.16
N TYR A 368 -2.84 15.40 -36.36
CA TYR A 368 -3.62 15.63 -37.60
C TYR A 368 -4.47 14.43 -38.03
N ALA A 369 -4.46 13.33 -37.27
CA ALA A 369 -5.31 12.19 -37.58
C ALA A 369 -6.79 12.52 -37.32
N ALA A 370 -7.68 12.10 -38.22
CA ALA A 370 -9.12 12.32 -38.08
C ALA A 370 -9.71 11.62 -36.84
N GLU A 371 -9.12 10.48 -36.45
CA GLU A 371 -9.49 9.74 -35.26
C GLU A 371 -8.26 9.50 -34.38
N ARG A 372 -8.39 9.80 -33.08
CA ARG A 372 -7.41 9.40 -32.08
C ARG A 372 -7.53 7.91 -31.79
N ARG A 373 -6.37 7.27 -31.64
CA ARG A 373 -6.22 5.86 -31.28
C ARG A 373 -4.96 5.70 -30.42
N PRO A 374 -4.93 4.73 -29.49
CA PRO A 374 -3.76 4.50 -28.64
C PRO A 374 -2.48 4.30 -29.45
N GLN A 375 -1.50 5.18 -29.26
CA GLN A 375 -0.15 5.11 -29.84
C GLN A 375 0.87 5.59 -28.81
N GLU A 376 0.95 6.89 -28.53
CA GLU A 376 1.85 7.46 -27.52
C GLU A 376 1.51 6.94 -26.13
N LEU A 377 0.22 6.81 -25.83
CA LEU A 377 -0.25 6.29 -24.55
C LEU A 377 0.35 4.91 -24.24
N LEU A 378 0.60 4.06 -25.25
CA LEU A 378 1.25 2.77 -25.04
C LEU A 378 2.72 2.92 -24.61
N THR A 379 3.45 3.87 -25.20
CA THR A 379 4.81 4.21 -24.78
C THR A 379 4.84 4.74 -23.35
N LEU A 380 3.88 5.62 -23.00
CA LEU A 380 3.71 6.14 -21.66
C LEU A 380 3.36 5.03 -20.66
N GLY A 381 2.52 4.06 -21.07
CA GLY A 381 2.19 2.90 -20.24
C GLY A 381 3.40 2.03 -19.91
N ASN A 382 4.30 1.81 -20.87
CA ASN A 382 5.56 1.12 -20.61
C ASN A 382 6.48 1.91 -19.66
N ALA A 383 6.52 3.25 -19.80
CA ALA A 383 7.30 4.09 -18.90
C ALA A 383 6.75 4.05 -17.46
N LEU A 384 5.42 4.08 -17.29
CA LEU A 384 4.76 3.92 -15.99
C LEU A 384 5.10 2.57 -15.35
N LEU A 385 4.97 1.47 -16.10
CA LEU A 385 5.30 0.14 -15.59
C LEU A 385 6.81 -0.09 -15.37
N GLY A 386 7.67 0.80 -15.88
CA GLY A 386 9.10 0.81 -15.57
C GLY A 386 9.48 1.66 -14.36
N GLN A 387 8.54 2.39 -13.75
CA GLN A 387 8.84 3.43 -12.77
C GLN A 387 8.52 2.98 -11.33
N GLY A 388 9.56 2.71 -10.54
CA GLY A 388 9.47 2.58 -9.08
C GLY A 388 8.31 1.68 -8.61
N GLN A 389 7.44 2.21 -7.76
CA GLN A 389 6.27 1.49 -7.22
C GLN A 389 5.16 1.24 -8.23
N LEU A 390 5.07 2.07 -9.28
CA LEU A 390 4.04 1.90 -10.32
C LEU A 390 4.26 0.62 -11.12
N SER A 391 5.50 0.10 -11.13
CA SER A 391 5.85 -1.18 -11.74
C SER A 391 5.16 -2.39 -11.09
N LEU A 392 4.65 -2.26 -9.86
CA LEU A 392 3.97 -3.36 -9.16
C LEU A 392 2.56 -3.63 -9.71
N ALA A 393 1.97 -2.67 -10.43
CA ALA A 393 0.64 -2.81 -11.00
C ALA A 393 0.56 -3.94 -12.03
N LYS A 394 -0.56 -4.69 -12.00
CA LYS A 394 -0.84 -5.73 -12.99
C LYS A 394 -1.92 -5.34 -13.99
N TYR A 395 -2.80 -4.43 -13.61
CA TYR A 395 -3.72 -3.76 -14.51
C TYR A 395 -3.34 -2.29 -14.62
N LEU A 396 -2.92 -1.84 -15.80
CA LEU A 396 -2.78 -0.42 -16.09
C LEU A 396 -3.88 0.00 -17.07
N LEU A 397 -4.80 0.83 -16.59
CA LEU A 397 -5.87 1.40 -17.40
C LEU A 397 -5.52 2.86 -17.71
N LEU A 398 -5.42 3.20 -18.99
CA LEU A 398 -4.91 4.49 -19.45
C LEU A 398 -5.86 5.11 -20.48
N THR A 399 -6.11 6.40 -20.34
CA THR A 399 -6.99 7.17 -21.23
C THR A 399 -6.34 8.46 -21.72
N ALA A 400 -6.79 8.96 -22.88
CA ALA A 400 -6.31 10.22 -23.44
C ALA A 400 -6.99 11.41 -22.76
N ARG A 401 -6.20 12.34 -22.21
CA ARG A 401 -6.69 13.60 -21.64
C ARG A 401 -7.53 14.39 -22.65
N GLU A 402 -7.15 14.32 -23.92
CA GLU A 402 -7.80 15.07 -25.01
C GLU A 402 -9.23 14.58 -25.30
N ASP A 403 -9.65 13.41 -24.79
CA ASP A 403 -11.04 12.91 -24.92
C ASP A 403 -11.97 13.39 -23.80
N SER A 404 -11.42 13.76 -22.64
CA SER A 404 -12.17 14.30 -21.51
C SER A 404 -11.25 15.07 -20.58
N PRO A 405 -10.94 16.36 -20.88
CA PRO A 405 -9.97 17.15 -20.12
C PRO A 405 -10.35 17.37 -18.64
N GLN A 406 -11.63 17.20 -18.30
CA GLN A 406 -12.18 17.36 -16.95
C GLN A 406 -12.35 16.03 -16.20
N LEU A 407 -11.91 14.90 -16.78
CA LEU A 407 -12.01 13.60 -16.12
C LEU A 407 -11.14 13.61 -14.86
N ASP A 408 -11.77 13.44 -13.70
CA ASP A 408 -11.07 13.20 -12.45
C ASP A 408 -10.67 11.73 -12.37
N ILE A 409 -9.38 11.48 -12.15
CA ILE A 409 -8.81 10.13 -12.02
C ILE A 409 -9.26 9.44 -10.72
N HIS A 410 -9.70 10.21 -9.72
CA HIS A 410 -10.19 9.69 -8.45
C HIS A 410 -11.69 9.37 -8.48
N ASP A 411 -12.45 9.86 -9.47
CA ASP A 411 -13.80 9.38 -9.78
C ASP A 411 -13.70 8.08 -10.60
N ILE A 412 -13.42 6.99 -9.90
CA ILE A 412 -13.22 5.66 -10.49
C ILE A 412 -14.44 5.24 -11.35
N PRO A 413 -15.71 5.38 -10.91
CA PRO A 413 -16.86 5.09 -11.76
C PRO A 413 -16.89 5.90 -13.07
N ALA A 414 -16.59 7.20 -13.02
CA ALA A 414 -16.52 8.01 -14.24
C ALA A 414 -15.36 7.61 -15.14
N PHE A 415 -14.20 7.26 -14.57
CA PHE A 415 -13.05 6.77 -15.31
C PHE A 415 -13.35 5.45 -16.04
N PHE A 416 -13.93 4.46 -15.34
CA PHE A 416 -14.34 3.20 -15.94
C PHE A 416 -15.38 3.41 -17.04
N ARG A 417 -16.37 4.27 -16.83
CA ARG A 417 -17.35 4.65 -17.87
C ARG A 417 -16.65 5.21 -19.10
N HIS A 418 -15.77 6.20 -18.89
CA HIS A 418 -15.03 6.85 -19.98
C HIS A 418 -14.22 5.85 -20.82
N LEU A 419 -13.52 4.93 -20.14
CA LEU A 419 -12.72 3.89 -20.79
C LEU A 419 -13.59 2.86 -21.52
N LEU A 420 -14.60 2.29 -20.85
CA LEU A 420 -15.44 1.22 -21.38
C LEU A 420 -16.32 1.68 -22.55
N GLU A 421 -16.68 2.96 -22.63
CA GLU A 421 -17.36 3.54 -23.80
C GLU A 421 -16.50 3.53 -25.07
N ARG A 422 -15.17 3.53 -24.93
CA ARG A 422 -14.21 3.80 -26.03
C ARG A 422 -13.36 2.60 -26.43
N VAL A 423 -13.09 1.69 -25.50
CA VAL A 423 -12.14 0.59 -25.68
C VAL A 423 -12.54 -0.36 -26.83
N ASP A 424 -11.58 -0.87 -27.59
CA ASP A 424 -11.74 -1.93 -28.58
C ASP A 424 -10.95 -3.17 -28.14
N TRP A 425 -11.63 -4.19 -27.66
CA TRP A 425 -10.96 -5.40 -27.16
C TRP A 425 -10.15 -6.17 -28.21
N ARG A 426 -10.27 -5.82 -29.50
CA ARG A 426 -9.45 -6.40 -30.58
C ARG A 426 -8.10 -5.69 -30.78
N ARG A 427 -7.89 -4.56 -30.11
CA ARG A 427 -6.74 -3.66 -30.33
C ARG A 427 -6.11 -3.15 -29.04
N ASP A 428 -6.94 -2.86 -28.03
CA ASP A 428 -6.58 -2.00 -26.90
C ASP A 428 -6.05 -2.79 -25.68
N LEU A 429 -5.70 -4.06 -25.86
CA LEU A 429 -5.21 -4.98 -24.83
C LEU A 429 -3.76 -5.38 -25.08
N HIS A 430 -2.87 -5.07 -24.13
CA HIS A 430 -1.44 -5.33 -24.30
C HIS A 430 -0.89 -6.10 -23.09
N PHE A 431 -0.61 -7.38 -23.29
CA PHE A 431 -0.16 -8.28 -22.23
C PHE A 431 1.36 -8.35 -22.12
N GLN A 432 1.85 -8.40 -20.89
CA GLN A 432 3.16 -8.94 -20.51
C GLN A 432 2.92 -10.24 -19.76
N THR A 433 3.11 -11.38 -20.42
CA THR A 433 2.59 -12.67 -19.94
C THR A 433 3.48 -13.39 -18.93
N CYS A 434 4.77 -13.05 -18.88
CA CYS A 434 5.73 -13.61 -17.93
C CYS A 434 6.63 -12.48 -17.42
N THR A 435 6.27 -11.87 -16.29
CA THR A 435 6.95 -10.69 -15.75
C THR A 435 6.90 -10.70 -14.22
N THR A 436 7.48 -9.66 -13.61
CA THR A 436 7.49 -9.50 -12.17
C THR A 436 6.20 -8.87 -11.67
N ILE A 437 5.67 -9.40 -10.57
CA ILE A 437 4.53 -8.84 -9.83
C ILE A 437 4.94 -8.56 -8.38
N ASP A 438 4.04 -7.94 -7.63
CA ASP A 438 4.24 -7.74 -6.19
C ASP A 438 4.47 -9.08 -5.47
N THR A 439 5.35 -9.08 -4.48
CA THR A 439 5.67 -10.23 -3.61
C THR A 439 4.43 -10.78 -2.91
N LEU A 440 3.45 -9.91 -2.68
CA LEU A 440 2.24 -10.23 -1.94
C LEU A 440 1.12 -10.74 -2.83
N ASP A 441 1.25 -10.62 -4.15
CA ASP A 441 0.23 -11.06 -5.09
C ASP A 441 0.40 -12.55 -5.42
N TYR A 442 -0.52 -13.37 -4.90
CA TYR A 442 -0.58 -14.82 -5.12
C TYR A 442 -1.54 -15.24 -6.23
N SER A 443 -2.01 -14.33 -7.08
CA SER A 443 -2.84 -14.69 -8.24
C SER A 443 -2.01 -15.33 -9.37
N GLY A 444 -0.73 -14.97 -9.47
CA GLY A 444 0.22 -15.48 -10.46
C GLY A 444 0.71 -16.92 -10.20
N SER A 445 1.75 -17.31 -10.96
CA SER A 445 2.28 -18.68 -10.96
C SER A 445 3.41 -18.95 -9.95
N GLY A 446 3.82 -17.94 -9.18
CA GLY A 446 4.87 -18.07 -8.17
C GLY A 446 5.23 -16.76 -7.48
N LEU A 447 6.17 -16.81 -6.54
CA LEU A 447 6.62 -15.64 -5.80
C LEU A 447 7.25 -14.61 -6.75
N ASN A 448 6.76 -13.37 -6.72
CA ASN A 448 7.16 -12.28 -7.60
C ASN A 448 6.94 -12.57 -9.11
N GLN A 449 6.15 -13.58 -9.49
CA GLN A 449 5.97 -14.01 -10.88
C GLN A 449 4.50 -14.03 -11.29
N GLY A 450 4.18 -13.36 -12.38
CA GLY A 450 2.84 -13.33 -12.95
C GLY A 450 2.81 -12.58 -14.26
N SER A 451 1.69 -11.92 -14.53
CA SER A 451 1.47 -11.18 -15.76
C SER A 451 0.90 -9.78 -15.52
N LYS A 452 0.98 -8.94 -16.54
CA LYS A 452 0.40 -7.59 -16.56
C LYS A 452 -0.41 -7.38 -17.83
N VAL A 453 -1.41 -6.51 -17.77
CA VAL A 453 -2.14 -6.01 -18.94
C VAL A 453 -2.20 -4.49 -18.90
N VAL A 454 -1.90 -3.87 -20.03
CA VAL A 454 -2.14 -2.46 -20.28
C VAL A 454 -3.39 -2.35 -21.16
N ILE A 455 -4.42 -1.68 -20.65
CA ILE A 455 -5.67 -1.39 -21.34
C ILE A 455 -5.71 0.09 -21.67
N VAL A 456 -5.70 0.45 -22.95
CA VAL A 456 -5.60 1.85 -23.37
C VAL A 456 -6.75 2.23 -24.27
N ALA A 457 -7.49 3.28 -23.91
CA ALA A 457 -8.59 3.79 -24.72
C ALA A 457 -8.34 5.24 -25.14
N ALA A 458 -8.51 5.52 -26.43
CA ALA A 458 -8.47 6.87 -27.00
C ALA A 458 -9.40 6.97 -28.20
N GLY A 459 -9.99 8.15 -28.40
CA GLY A 459 -10.93 8.46 -29.47
C GLY A 459 -12.38 8.62 -29.00
N PRO A 460 -13.33 8.79 -29.95
CA PRO A 460 -14.73 9.00 -29.64
C PRO A 460 -15.38 7.75 -29.00
N PRO A 461 -16.45 7.93 -28.20
CA PRO A 461 -17.28 6.83 -27.72
C PRO A 461 -17.77 5.92 -28.85
N ARG A 462 -17.73 4.62 -28.62
CA ARG A 462 -18.12 3.56 -29.57
C ARG A 462 -19.40 2.86 -29.19
N ARG A 463 -19.81 2.99 -27.92
CA ARG A 463 -20.98 2.31 -27.35
C ARG A 463 -21.58 3.14 -26.22
N LYS A 464 -22.84 2.84 -25.89
CA LYS A 464 -23.48 3.24 -24.63
C LYS A 464 -23.40 2.07 -23.66
N LEU A 465 -23.16 2.36 -22.39
CA LEU A 465 -23.00 1.32 -21.37
C LEU A 465 -24.36 0.96 -20.75
N PRO A 466 -24.77 -0.32 -20.76
CA PRO A 466 -25.98 -0.76 -20.10
C PRO A 466 -25.90 -0.59 -18.57
N VAL A 467 -27.06 -0.31 -17.96
CA VAL A 467 -27.22 -0.24 -16.49
C VAL A 467 -28.21 -1.27 -15.94
N GLU A 468 -28.86 -2.01 -16.84
CA GLU A 468 -29.85 -3.04 -16.55
C GLU A 468 -29.49 -4.33 -17.28
N LEU A 469 -29.92 -5.47 -16.72
CA LEU A 469 -29.67 -6.77 -17.32
C LEU A 469 -30.43 -6.93 -18.66
N PRO A 470 -29.85 -7.64 -19.65
CA PRO A 470 -30.55 -7.91 -20.91
C PRO A 470 -31.78 -8.79 -20.65
N ALA A 471 -32.91 -8.41 -21.23
CA ALA A 471 -34.13 -9.20 -21.15
C ALA A 471 -33.89 -10.61 -21.74
N GLY A 472 -34.08 -11.65 -20.91
CA GLY A 472 -33.90 -13.03 -21.35
C GLY A 472 -32.45 -13.52 -21.42
N LEU A 473 -31.50 -12.86 -20.75
CA LEU A 473 -30.13 -13.38 -20.59
C LEU A 473 -30.16 -14.83 -20.07
N ARG A 474 -29.64 -15.77 -20.86
CA ARG A 474 -29.49 -17.17 -20.47
C ARG A 474 -28.01 -17.44 -20.21
N LEU A 475 -27.71 -17.90 -19.01
CA LEU A 475 -26.36 -18.30 -18.61
C LEU A 475 -26.19 -19.81 -18.82
N PRO A 476 -24.98 -20.28 -19.16
CA PRO A 476 -24.69 -21.71 -19.24
C PRO A 476 -24.81 -22.37 -17.86
N ALA A 477 -24.95 -23.70 -17.83
CA ALA A 477 -25.05 -24.46 -16.60
C ALA A 477 -23.85 -24.20 -15.67
N GLY A 478 -24.11 -24.10 -14.36
CA GLY A 478 -23.10 -23.73 -13.35
C GLY A 478 -22.95 -22.22 -13.13
N PHE A 479 -23.39 -21.38 -14.08
CA PHE A 479 -23.33 -19.92 -13.97
C PHE A 479 -24.69 -19.34 -13.63
N SER A 480 -24.73 -18.37 -12.73
CA SER A 480 -26.00 -17.86 -12.17
C SER A 480 -25.89 -16.43 -11.63
N ALA A 481 -27.00 -15.93 -11.09
CA ALA A 481 -27.10 -14.66 -10.35
C ALA A 481 -26.41 -13.47 -11.04
N PRO A 482 -26.80 -13.09 -12.27
CA PRO A 482 -26.20 -11.93 -12.90
C PRO A 482 -26.52 -10.65 -12.12
N ARG A 483 -25.52 -9.76 -11.98
CA ARG A 483 -25.67 -8.44 -11.33
C ARG A 483 -24.93 -7.38 -12.13
N VAL A 484 -25.51 -6.19 -12.27
CA VAL A 484 -24.80 -5.03 -12.82
C VAL A 484 -24.09 -4.33 -11.67
N ALA A 485 -22.76 -4.22 -11.73
CA ALA A 485 -21.96 -3.56 -10.69
C ALA A 485 -21.70 -2.08 -10.99
N LEU A 486 -21.46 -1.78 -12.27
CA LEU A 486 -21.28 -0.43 -12.81
C LEU A 486 -21.88 -0.40 -14.22
N PRO A 487 -22.17 0.78 -14.80
CA PRO A 487 -22.54 0.88 -16.21
C PRO A 487 -21.52 0.12 -17.08
N GLY A 488 -21.98 -0.88 -17.82
CA GLY A 488 -21.16 -1.70 -18.70
C GLY A 488 -20.32 -2.79 -18.04
N VAL A 489 -20.48 -3.05 -16.73
CA VAL A 489 -19.83 -4.13 -16.00
C VAL A 489 -20.86 -5.12 -15.45
N LEU A 490 -20.85 -6.33 -16.01
CA LEU A 490 -21.71 -7.43 -15.60
C LEU A 490 -20.95 -8.41 -14.70
N LEU A 491 -21.49 -8.72 -13.54
CA LEU A 491 -21.04 -9.80 -12.67
C LEU A 491 -21.84 -11.06 -12.95
N VAL A 492 -21.16 -12.20 -12.97
CA VAL A 492 -21.79 -13.53 -13.07
C VAL A 492 -21.21 -14.42 -11.98
N GLN A 493 -22.07 -15.07 -11.21
CA GLN A 493 -21.63 -16.07 -10.25
C GLN A 493 -21.26 -17.36 -10.99
N GLY A 494 -20.02 -17.81 -10.86
CA GLY A 494 -19.56 -19.08 -11.43
C GLY A 494 -19.50 -20.20 -10.38
N PRO A 495 -19.32 -21.45 -10.82
CA PRO A 495 -19.02 -22.54 -9.90
C PRO A 495 -17.62 -22.37 -9.30
N ALA A 496 -17.30 -23.09 -8.22
CA ALA A 496 -15.99 -23.02 -7.61
C ALA A 496 -14.87 -23.35 -8.63
N ALA A 497 -13.78 -22.59 -8.64
CA ALA A 497 -12.78 -22.68 -9.72
C ALA A 497 -12.08 -24.05 -9.82
N TRP A 498 -12.09 -24.85 -8.75
CA TRP A 498 -11.52 -26.21 -8.73
C TRP A 498 -12.49 -27.30 -9.20
N GLU A 499 -13.78 -26.99 -9.37
CA GLU A 499 -14.78 -27.94 -9.86
C GLU A 499 -14.74 -28.02 -11.38
N LYS A 500 -13.82 -28.85 -11.91
CA LYS A 500 -13.63 -29.02 -13.36
C LYS A 500 -14.88 -29.51 -14.10
N GLU A 501 -15.78 -30.21 -13.41
CA GLU A 501 -17.01 -30.76 -13.96
C GLU A 501 -18.17 -29.75 -14.03
N ALA A 502 -18.07 -28.61 -13.32
CA ALA A 502 -19.15 -27.64 -13.17
C ALA A 502 -19.16 -26.54 -14.25
N GLY A 503 -18.16 -26.50 -15.14
CA GLY A 503 -18.03 -25.56 -16.26
C GLY A 503 -16.75 -24.73 -16.23
N THR A 504 -16.11 -24.56 -17.39
CA THR A 504 -14.90 -23.73 -17.55
C THR A 504 -15.26 -22.33 -18.02
N ILE A 505 -14.40 -21.33 -17.77
CA ILE A 505 -14.59 -19.97 -18.30
C ILE A 505 -14.50 -19.95 -19.83
N GLN A 506 -13.67 -20.82 -20.41
CA GLN A 506 -13.67 -21.00 -21.87
C GLN A 506 -15.03 -21.51 -22.36
N GLY A 507 -15.62 -22.51 -21.69
CA GLY A 507 -16.97 -23.00 -22.02
C GLY A 507 -18.06 -21.94 -21.81
N PHE A 508 -17.90 -21.06 -20.82
CA PHE A 508 -18.75 -19.87 -20.67
C PHE A 508 -18.64 -18.93 -21.87
N CYS A 509 -17.42 -18.64 -22.33
CA CYS A 509 -17.20 -17.79 -23.50
C CYS A 509 -17.74 -18.42 -24.79
N ASP A 510 -17.54 -19.73 -24.96
CA ASP A 510 -17.97 -20.50 -26.14
C ASP A 510 -19.50 -20.67 -26.22
N HIS A 511 -20.21 -20.49 -25.10
CA HIS A 511 -21.68 -20.49 -25.06
C HIS A 511 -22.29 -19.31 -25.82
N PHE A 512 -21.54 -18.20 -25.93
CA PHE A 512 -22.00 -16.97 -26.54
C PHE A 512 -21.37 -16.73 -27.90
N THR A 513 -22.16 -16.17 -28.80
CA THR A 513 -21.73 -15.59 -30.08
C THR A 513 -21.57 -14.08 -29.94
N ALA A 514 -20.96 -13.41 -30.91
CA ALA A 514 -20.78 -11.96 -30.90
C ALA A 514 -22.09 -11.14 -30.93
N ASN A 515 -23.23 -11.77 -31.26
CA ASN A 515 -24.53 -11.11 -31.36
C ASN A 515 -25.41 -11.27 -30.12
N ASP A 516 -24.96 -12.04 -29.12
CA ASP A 516 -25.74 -12.24 -27.89
C ASP A 516 -25.72 -10.98 -27.01
N GLY A 517 -26.84 -10.71 -26.35
CA GLY A 517 -27.05 -9.48 -25.56
C GLY A 517 -26.11 -9.31 -24.36
N ILE A 518 -25.40 -10.36 -23.95
CA ILE A 518 -24.33 -10.23 -22.95
C ILE A 518 -23.20 -9.29 -23.44
N ASN A 519 -22.97 -9.23 -24.75
CA ASN A 519 -21.90 -8.41 -25.35
C ASN A 519 -22.21 -6.91 -25.34
N ASP A 520 -23.43 -6.51 -24.96
CA ASP A 520 -23.74 -5.11 -24.67
C ASP A 520 -22.94 -4.61 -23.46
N PHE A 521 -22.56 -5.52 -22.55
CA PHE A 521 -21.62 -5.25 -21.48
C PHE A 521 -20.19 -5.47 -21.98
N PRO A 522 -19.37 -4.41 -22.14
CA PRO A 522 -17.99 -4.59 -22.59
C PRO A 522 -17.13 -5.40 -21.60
N LEU A 523 -17.47 -5.41 -20.31
CA LEU A 523 -16.75 -6.17 -19.29
C LEU A 523 -17.70 -7.10 -18.53
N VAL A 524 -17.35 -8.38 -18.49
CA VAL A 524 -17.97 -9.40 -17.65
C VAL A 524 -16.94 -9.88 -16.64
N VAL A 525 -17.31 -9.97 -15.36
CA VAL A 525 -16.45 -10.52 -14.31
C VAL A 525 -17.15 -11.72 -13.70
N VAL A 526 -16.50 -12.88 -13.75
CA VAL A 526 -17.00 -14.11 -13.12
C VAL A 526 -16.44 -14.19 -11.71
N VAL A 527 -17.32 -14.37 -10.71
CA VAL A 527 -16.99 -14.30 -9.29
C VAL A 527 -17.61 -15.45 -8.49
N ASP A 528 -17.12 -15.69 -7.27
CA ASP A 528 -17.69 -16.69 -6.36
C ASP A 528 -19.06 -16.26 -5.78
N ASP A 529 -19.22 -14.95 -5.53
CA ASP A 529 -20.44 -14.36 -4.97
C ASP A 529 -20.73 -13.02 -5.66
N SER A 530 -21.71 -13.05 -6.56
CA SER A 530 -22.12 -11.87 -7.35
C SER A 530 -22.83 -10.81 -6.51
N ASP A 531 -23.57 -11.22 -5.48
CA ASP A 531 -24.30 -10.31 -4.59
C ASP A 531 -23.33 -9.55 -3.69
N PHE A 532 -22.37 -10.24 -3.08
CA PHE A 532 -21.30 -9.59 -2.32
C PHE A 532 -20.51 -8.61 -3.20
N THR A 533 -20.11 -9.05 -4.39
CA THR A 533 -19.26 -8.24 -5.28
C THR A 533 -20.00 -6.99 -5.76
N ALA A 534 -21.32 -7.06 -6.01
CA ALA A 534 -22.13 -5.94 -6.46
C ALA A 534 -22.47 -4.90 -5.38
N ARG A 535 -22.29 -5.22 -4.08
CA ARG A 535 -22.72 -4.35 -2.97
C ARG A 535 -22.00 -3.00 -2.91
N SER A 536 -20.74 -2.95 -3.36
CA SER A 536 -19.96 -1.72 -3.34
C SER A 536 -18.90 -1.73 -4.44
N LEU A 537 -18.46 -0.54 -4.85
CA LEU A 537 -17.33 -0.37 -5.76
C LEU A 537 -16.07 -1.05 -5.21
N ASP A 538 -15.81 -0.91 -3.91
CA ASP A 538 -14.63 -1.51 -3.27
C ASP A 538 -14.66 -3.04 -3.32
N ASN A 539 -15.85 -3.67 -3.23
CA ASN A 539 -15.98 -5.12 -3.42
C ASN A 539 -15.68 -5.51 -4.87
N LEU A 540 -16.22 -4.78 -5.86
CA LEU A 540 -15.94 -5.00 -7.28
C LEU A 540 -14.44 -4.92 -7.56
N LEU A 541 -13.80 -3.82 -7.15
CA LEU A 541 -12.38 -3.57 -7.40
C LEU A 541 -11.51 -4.62 -6.70
N TRP A 542 -11.76 -4.87 -5.40
CA TRP A 542 -11.00 -5.85 -4.64
C TRP A 542 -11.09 -7.25 -5.24
N VAL A 543 -12.31 -7.77 -5.46
CA VAL A 543 -12.49 -9.12 -6.00
C VAL A 543 -11.86 -9.25 -7.38
N THR A 544 -12.15 -8.30 -8.29
CA THR A 544 -11.67 -8.37 -9.68
C THR A 544 -10.15 -8.35 -9.73
N PHE A 545 -9.52 -7.38 -9.06
CA PHE A 545 -8.10 -7.12 -9.26
C PHE A 545 -7.19 -7.86 -8.28
N THR A 546 -7.68 -8.43 -7.17
CA THR A 546 -6.83 -9.26 -6.28
C THR A 546 -6.88 -10.75 -6.62
N ARG A 547 -7.92 -11.22 -7.33
CA ARG A 547 -8.12 -12.66 -7.64
C ARG A 547 -7.84 -13.05 -9.09
N SER A 548 -7.28 -12.16 -9.90
CA SER A 548 -6.98 -12.45 -11.30
C SER A 548 -5.53 -12.13 -11.66
N ASP A 549 -4.85 -13.06 -12.33
CA ASP A 549 -3.61 -12.83 -13.06
C ASP A 549 -3.94 -12.56 -14.54
N PRO A 550 -3.63 -11.38 -15.11
CA PRO A 550 -4.16 -10.94 -16.40
C PRO A 550 -4.06 -11.97 -17.55
N ALA A 551 -2.90 -12.56 -17.77
CA ALA A 551 -2.67 -13.49 -18.88
C ALA A 551 -3.34 -14.85 -18.69
N GLN A 552 -3.63 -15.25 -17.44
CA GLN A 552 -4.25 -16.54 -17.12
C GLN A 552 -5.76 -16.43 -16.98
N ASP A 553 -6.25 -15.29 -16.49
CA ASP A 553 -7.63 -15.12 -16.04
C ASP A 553 -8.45 -14.17 -16.92
N ILE A 554 -7.86 -13.58 -17.97
CA ILE A 554 -8.61 -12.81 -18.98
C ILE A 554 -8.94 -13.68 -20.18
N TYR A 555 -10.24 -13.78 -20.45
CA TYR A 555 -10.86 -14.46 -21.57
C TYR A 555 -11.70 -13.46 -22.37
N GLY A 556 -12.31 -13.91 -23.46
CA GLY A 556 -13.23 -13.07 -24.21
C GLY A 556 -14.15 -13.85 -25.13
N ILE A 557 -15.35 -13.34 -25.32
CA ILE A 557 -16.33 -13.92 -26.24
C ILE A 557 -15.87 -13.66 -27.67
N GLY A 558 -15.69 -14.73 -28.44
CA GLY A 558 -15.09 -14.65 -29.78
C GLY A 558 -13.62 -14.21 -29.76
N ALA A 559 -12.84 -14.69 -28.78
CA ALA A 559 -11.40 -14.42 -28.70
C ALA A 559 -10.63 -14.96 -29.91
N ALA A 560 -9.62 -14.21 -30.36
CA ALA A 560 -8.74 -14.60 -31.46
C ALA A 560 -7.35 -13.95 -31.31
N ILE A 561 -6.35 -14.56 -31.95
CA ILE A 561 -5.01 -13.98 -32.08
C ILE A 561 -4.79 -13.55 -33.53
N LYS A 562 -4.49 -12.28 -33.75
CA LYS A 562 -4.11 -11.72 -35.05
C LYS A 562 -2.76 -11.05 -34.94
N ASN A 563 -1.77 -11.47 -35.72
CA ASN A 563 -0.42 -10.91 -35.71
C ASN A 563 0.21 -10.86 -34.30
N LYS A 564 0.06 -11.95 -33.53
CA LYS A 564 0.47 -12.06 -32.11
C LYS A 564 -0.25 -11.13 -31.14
N HIS A 565 -1.26 -10.40 -31.58
CA HIS A 565 -2.14 -9.61 -30.72
C HIS A 565 -3.37 -10.43 -30.36
N TRP A 566 -3.57 -10.67 -29.06
CA TRP A 566 -4.78 -11.31 -28.55
C TRP A 566 -5.87 -10.26 -28.34
N GLY A 567 -7.11 -10.62 -28.67
CA GLY A 567 -8.28 -9.79 -28.39
C GLY A 567 -9.57 -10.56 -28.59
N CYS A 568 -10.72 -9.93 -28.32
CA CYS A 568 -12.04 -10.54 -28.50
C CYS A 568 -13.03 -9.62 -29.24
N GLN A 569 -14.05 -10.23 -29.85
CA GLN A 569 -15.09 -9.51 -30.59
C GLN A 569 -16.22 -9.02 -29.69
N GLY A 570 -16.57 -9.83 -28.68
CA GLY A 570 -17.63 -9.56 -27.72
C GLY A 570 -17.10 -8.99 -26.41
N ALA A 571 -17.73 -9.36 -25.29
CA ALA A 571 -17.29 -8.93 -23.97
C ALA A 571 -15.89 -9.49 -23.61
N LEU A 572 -15.11 -8.68 -22.90
CA LEU A 572 -13.95 -9.15 -22.15
C LEU A 572 -14.45 -9.85 -20.89
N VAL A 573 -13.95 -11.05 -20.60
CA VAL A 573 -14.38 -11.87 -19.45
C VAL A 573 -13.20 -12.03 -18.50
N VAL A 574 -13.33 -11.60 -17.25
CA VAL A 574 -12.30 -11.76 -16.21
C VAL A 574 -12.74 -12.85 -15.23
N ASP A 575 -11.94 -13.89 -15.04
CA ASP A 575 -12.15 -14.88 -13.98
C ASP A 575 -11.57 -14.36 -12.66
N ALA A 576 -12.43 -13.83 -11.80
CA ALA A 576 -12.07 -13.35 -10.47
C ALA A 576 -12.55 -14.30 -9.36
N ARG A 577 -12.85 -15.56 -9.69
CA ARG A 577 -13.15 -16.59 -8.69
C ARG A 577 -11.90 -16.94 -7.88
N ARG A 578 -12.07 -17.45 -6.67
CA ARG A 578 -10.97 -17.91 -5.83
C ARG A 578 -10.38 -19.20 -6.39
N LYS A 579 -9.06 -19.23 -6.60
CA LYS A 579 -8.33 -20.42 -7.03
C LYS A 579 -7.64 -21.11 -5.84
N PRO A 580 -7.34 -22.43 -5.92
CA PRO A 580 -6.76 -23.18 -4.81
C PRO A 580 -5.40 -22.67 -4.31
N HIS A 581 -4.60 -22.08 -5.19
CA HIS A 581 -3.28 -21.53 -4.85
C HIS A 581 -3.34 -20.14 -4.22
N HIS A 582 -4.50 -19.47 -4.25
CA HIS A 582 -4.64 -18.17 -3.62
C HIS A 582 -4.51 -18.28 -2.11
N ALA A 583 -3.91 -17.25 -1.53
CA ALA A 583 -3.87 -17.09 -0.09
C ALA A 583 -5.28 -17.03 0.53
N PRO A 584 -5.44 -17.54 1.78
CA PRO A 584 -6.69 -17.40 2.50
C PRO A 584 -6.99 -15.92 2.80
N PRO A 585 -8.28 -15.52 2.83
CA PRO A 585 -8.68 -14.17 3.20
C PRO A 585 -8.49 -13.92 4.69
N LEU A 586 -8.42 -12.65 5.08
CA LEU A 586 -8.37 -12.24 6.48
C LEU A 586 -9.76 -12.30 7.10
N LEU A 587 -9.95 -13.22 8.04
CA LEU A 587 -11.20 -13.41 8.78
C LEU A 587 -10.92 -13.13 10.26
N GLU A 588 -11.82 -12.39 10.90
CA GLU A 588 -11.74 -12.15 12.35
C GLU A 588 -12.19 -13.39 13.13
N ASP A 589 -11.61 -13.61 14.31
CA ASP A 589 -12.15 -14.55 15.28
C ASP A 589 -13.49 -13.99 15.82
N PRO A 590 -14.62 -14.71 15.67
CA PRO A 590 -15.92 -14.26 16.15
C PRO A 590 -15.95 -13.95 17.65
N ALA A 591 -15.17 -14.66 18.47
CA ALA A 591 -15.11 -14.43 19.90
C ALA A 591 -14.34 -13.14 20.23
N VAL A 592 -13.27 -12.83 19.49
CA VAL A 592 -12.55 -11.55 19.61
C VAL A 592 -13.47 -10.41 19.18
N ALA A 593 -14.13 -10.55 18.02
CA ALA A 593 -15.07 -9.55 17.52
C ALA A 593 -16.15 -9.24 18.56
N ALA A 594 -16.79 -10.26 19.13
CA ALA A 594 -17.82 -10.07 20.17
C ALA A 594 -17.32 -9.34 21.42
N ARG A 595 -16.08 -9.61 21.87
CA ARG A 595 -15.47 -8.89 23.01
C ARG A 595 -15.20 -7.43 22.67
N VAL A 596 -14.73 -7.15 21.47
CA VAL A 596 -14.48 -5.78 20.99
C VAL A 596 -15.80 -4.99 20.87
N GLU A 597 -16.86 -5.59 20.34
CA GLU A 597 -18.19 -4.96 20.32
C GLU A 597 -18.71 -4.67 21.74
N ALA A 598 -18.46 -5.56 22.70
CA ALA A 598 -18.84 -5.33 24.09
C ALA A 598 -18.12 -4.11 24.71
N LEU A 599 -16.88 -3.81 24.29
CA LEU A 599 -16.17 -2.61 24.74
C LEU A 599 -16.77 -1.31 24.17
N ALA A 600 -17.42 -1.37 23.00
CA ALA A 600 -18.08 -0.22 22.35
C ALA A 600 -19.57 -0.08 22.69
N ALA A 601 -20.16 -1.08 23.36
CA ALA A 601 -21.53 -1.03 23.84
C ALA A 601 -21.79 0.21 24.73
N PRO A 602 -23.05 0.69 24.85
CA PRO A 602 -23.41 1.81 25.70
C PRO A 602 -22.82 1.73 27.12
N GLY A 603 -22.04 2.74 27.51
CA GLY A 603 -21.34 2.81 28.79
C GLY A 603 -19.99 2.08 28.85
N GLY A 604 -19.58 1.42 27.77
CA GLY A 604 -18.26 0.80 27.63
C GLY A 604 -17.13 1.79 27.36
N PRO A 605 -15.86 1.37 27.51
CA PRO A 605 -14.68 2.24 27.37
C PRO A 605 -14.45 2.77 25.95
N LEU A 606 -15.05 2.15 24.93
CA LEU A 606 -14.99 2.57 23.53
C LEU A 606 -16.33 3.08 23.01
N HIS A 607 -17.27 3.40 23.91
CA HIS A 607 -18.60 3.84 23.50
C HIS A 607 -18.53 5.13 22.67
N GLY A 608 -19.17 5.11 21.50
CA GLY A 608 -19.23 6.25 20.57
C GLY A 608 -17.92 6.50 19.81
N CYS A 609 -16.98 5.57 19.81
CA CYS A 609 -15.70 5.70 19.10
C CYS A 609 -15.77 5.25 17.63
N TYR A 610 -16.74 4.40 17.30
CA TYR A 610 -17.08 3.91 15.96
C TYR A 610 -18.52 3.44 15.92
#